data_AF-A0A0S3QUH2-F1
#
_entry.id   AF-A0A0S3QUH2-F1
#
_cell.length_a   1.000
_cell.length_b   1.000
_cell.length_c   1.000
_cell.angle_alpha   90.00
_cell.angle_beta   90.00
_cell.angle_gamma   90.00
#
_symmetry.space_group_name_H-M   'P 1'
#
loop_
_entity.id
_entity.type
_entity.pdbx_description
1 polymer ?
#
loop_
_entity_poly.entity_id
_entity_poly.type
_entity_poly.pdbx_seq_one_letter_code
_entity_poly.pdbx_strand_id
1 'polypeptide(L)'
;MRSMNKKGFTLVELAIVMVIIGILLGMGLGMLGILTKRAKYKESEEAVNAAVEAVLGYVQEYRKLPNCDTFKSIVRKPYDSFNKPLWYIVNKDLEDCCGVSSNGTIGKYLSIRICKDSTCGNYDEITGVAFMVLSGGSNYNVQADVDGDGSHVSVNGTCVEVNGATTVKVYSPGVQVDAYAGDMNRVEEYDDIAKWVTIPEMQSSTGCQPLHITSPSVLPPAKEGQSYYYQLTSEGGCTPYTWETLDIAPDITLDENGTISGTLNATCEDVLEFDATVTDSKGNNATGHFKIPVEHQPLEIITQFLPYGYVGSPYSATIHASGGVEPYNFTMTGDCPSGLTCSGDTISGTPDNGTEGTYLIKVTVSDQCANTATREYSLVINPAGVGGNTTNNGGGGGGGNGYCLRYTLVNKGGNRTLQYAFSSSCEEFDKNDYVIISFGILRNCVDIYTGNNCQHLEKTVCYHNLIGVDGNNDCEVWYENGDLKDN
;
A
#
# COMPACT_ATOMS: atom_id res chain seq x y z
N MET A 1 22.76 -90.98 -37.12
CA MET A 1 21.58 -90.39 -37.80
C MET A 1 20.32 -90.90 -37.13
N ARG A 2 19.61 -90.06 -36.37
CA ARG A 2 18.38 -90.42 -35.66
C ARG A 2 17.20 -89.96 -36.53
N SER A 3 16.47 -90.92 -37.10
CA SER A 3 15.30 -90.67 -37.96
C SER A 3 14.21 -89.93 -37.17
N MET A 4 13.94 -88.68 -37.54
CA MET A 4 12.80 -87.92 -37.01
C MET A 4 11.52 -88.42 -37.68
N ASN A 5 10.71 -89.14 -36.91
CA ASN A 5 9.37 -89.55 -37.31
C ASN A 5 8.50 -88.30 -37.49
N LYS A 6 8.30 -87.85 -38.73
CA LYS A 6 7.30 -86.82 -39.06
C LYS A 6 5.92 -87.46 -38.94
N LYS A 7 5.29 -87.35 -37.76
CA LYS A 7 3.85 -87.58 -37.62
C LYS A 7 3.14 -86.49 -38.42
N GLY A 8 2.55 -86.84 -39.56
CA GLY A 8 1.69 -85.94 -40.30
C GLY A 8 0.47 -85.61 -39.46
N PHE A 9 0.08 -84.33 -39.41
CA PHE A 9 -1.17 -83.91 -38.79
C PHE A 9 -2.32 -84.65 -39.45
N THR A 10 -3.18 -85.25 -38.63
CA THR A 10 -4.41 -85.86 -39.14
C THR A 10 -5.34 -84.76 -39.64
N LEU A 11 -6.16 -85.06 -40.67
CA LEU A 11 -7.19 -84.14 -41.17
C LEU A 11 -8.12 -83.65 -40.04
N VAL A 12 -8.32 -84.47 -39.01
CA VAL A 12 -9.13 -84.15 -37.83
C VAL A 12 -8.46 -83.10 -36.95
N GLU A 13 -7.16 -83.20 -36.70
CA GLU A 13 -6.42 -82.20 -35.92
C GLU A 13 -6.40 -80.84 -36.62
N LEU A 14 -6.23 -80.82 -37.95
CA LEU A 14 -6.25 -79.56 -38.72
C LEU A 14 -7.64 -78.91 -38.74
N ALA A 15 -8.70 -79.73 -38.81
CA ALA A 15 -10.08 -79.24 -38.71
C ALA A 15 -10.39 -78.65 -37.32
N ILE A 16 -9.93 -79.30 -36.23
CA ILE A 16 -10.10 -78.79 -34.87
C ILE A 16 -9.36 -77.45 -34.69
N VAL A 17 -8.13 -77.34 -35.21
CA VAL A 17 -7.37 -76.10 -35.13
C VAL A 17 -8.06 -74.96 -35.88
N MET A 18 -8.63 -75.20 -37.07
CA MET A 18 -9.38 -74.16 -37.79
C MET A 18 -10.66 -73.75 -37.08
N VAL A 19 -11.38 -74.68 -36.44
CA VAL A 19 -12.56 -74.37 -35.64
C VAL A 19 -12.18 -73.52 -34.42
N ILE A 20 -11.08 -73.87 -33.73
CA ILE A 20 -10.59 -73.08 -32.58
C ILE A 20 -10.16 -71.69 -33.02
N ILE A 21 -9.43 -71.55 -34.13
CA ILE A 21 -9.06 -70.23 -34.68
C ILE A 21 -10.30 -69.43 -35.09
N GLY A 22 -11.30 -70.07 -35.70
CA GLY A 22 -12.57 -69.42 -36.06
C GLY A 22 -13.33 -68.90 -34.84
N ILE A 23 -13.38 -69.68 -33.75
CA ILE A 23 -14.00 -69.27 -32.49
C ILE A 23 -13.20 -68.15 -31.83
N LEU A 24 -11.86 -68.24 -31.79
CA LEU A 24 -10.99 -67.21 -31.21
C LEU A 24 -11.07 -65.88 -31.99
N LEU A 25 -11.12 -65.93 -33.32
CA LEU A 25 -11.32 -64.75 -34.16
C LEU A 25 -12.73 -64.16 -33.98
N GLY A 26 -13.76 -65.01 -33.90
CA GLY A 26 -15.14 -64.58 -33.63
C GLY A 26 -15.29 -63.89 -32.26
N MET A 27 -14.70 -64.46 -31.21
CA MET A 27 -14.71 -63.86 -29.86
C MET A 27 -13.83 -62.60 -29.77
N GLY A 28 -12.68 -62.59 -30.45
CA GLY A 28 -11.77 -61.45 -30.48
C GLY A 28 -12.37 -60.20 -31.16
N LEU A 29 -13.08 -60.37 -32.27
CA LEU A 29 -13.75 -59.27 -32.98
C LEU A 29 -14.89 -58.66 -32.17
N GLY A 30 -15.65 -59.46 -31.41
CA GLY A 30 -16.72 -58.97 -30.54
C GLY A 30 -16.22 -58.08 -29.39
N MET A 31 -15.06 -58.43 -28.80
CA MET A 31 -14.44 -57.62 -27.74
C MET A 31 -13.83 -56.33 -28.25
N LEU A 32 -13.31 -56.30 -29.50
CA LEU A 32 -12.75 -55.09 -30.10
C LEU A 32 -13.79 -53.96 -30.19
N GLY A 33 -15.03 -54.26 -30.57
CA GLY A 33 -16.09 -53.24 -30.64
C GLY A 33 -16.38 -52.56 -29.30
N ILE A 34 -16.45 -53.33 -28.21
CA ILE A 34 -16.68 -52.81 -26.85
C ILE A 34 -15.48 -51.98 -26.39
N LEU A 35 -14.25 -52.44 -26.64
CA LEU A 35 -13.03 -51.71 -26.27
C LEU A 35 -12.89 -50.40 -27.07
N THR A 36 -13.22 -50.39 -28.36
CA THR A 36 -13.23 -49.18 -29.18
C THR A 36 -14.29 -48.19 -28.70
N LYS A 37 -15.51 -48.63 -28.36
CA LYS A 37 -16.55 -47.74 -27.81
C LYS A 37 -16.12 -47.12 -26.47
N ARG A 38 -15.51 -47.91 -25.58
CA ARG A 38 -14.95 -47.43 -24.31
C ARG A 38 -13.79 -46.44 -24.50
N ALA A 39 -12.88 -46.72 -25.43
CA ALA A 39 -11.76 -45.84 -25.74
C ALA A 39 -12.26 -44.50 -26.29
N LYS A 40 -13.24 -44.53 -27.21
CA LYS A 40 -13.90 -43.34 -27.75
C LYS A 40 -14.62 -42.53 -26.68
N TYR A 41 -15.39 -43.20 -25.82
CA TYR A 41 -16.06 -42.53 -24.70
C TYR A 41 -15.05 -41.78 -23.81
N LYS A 42 -13.94 -42.44 -23.44
CA LYS A 42 -12.87 -41.83 -22.66
C LYS A 42 -12.22 -40.64 -23.39
N GLU A 43 -11.96 -40.76 -24.69
CA GLU A 43 -11.41 -39.67 -25.49
C GLU A 43 -12.38 -38.47 -25.59
N SER A 44 -13.69 -38.72 -25.70
CA SER A 44 -14.72 -37.67 -25.65
C SER A 44 -14.80 -37.01 -24.26
N GLU A 45 -14.64 -37.77 -23.17
CA GLU A 45 -14.55 -37.26 -21.81
C GLU A 45 -13.30 -36.37 -21.63
N GLU A 46 -12.15 -36.77 -22.17
CA GLU A 46 -10.94 -35.96 -22.18
C GLU A 46 -11.12 -34.67 -22.99
N ALA A 47 -11.88 -34.70 -24.09
CA ALA A 47 -12.20 -33.49 -24.87
C ALA A 47 -13.09 -32.51 -24.09
N VAL A 48 -14.14 -33.01 -23.42
CA VAL A 48 -15.00 -32.22 -22.53
C VAL A 48 -14.18 -31.62 -21.38
N ASN A 49 -13.34 -32.41 -20.73
CA ASN A 49 -12.45 -31.94 -19.66
C ASN A 49 -11.51 -30.85 -20.15
N ALA A 50 -10.86 -31.03 -21.31
CA ALA A 50 -9.96 -30.03 -21.88
C ALA A 50 -10.69 -28.72 -22.24
N ALA A 51 -11.95 -28.79 -22.67
CA ALA A 51 -12.76 -27.61 -22.92
C ALA A 51 -13.13 -26.87 -21.63
N VAL A 52 -13.46 -27.59 -20.55
CA VAL A 52 -13.68 -26.99 -19.21
C VAL A 52 -12.43 -26.27 -18.73
N GLU A 53 -11.25 -26.89 -18.83
CA GLU A 53 -9.98 -26.25 -18.44
C GLU A 53 -9.66 -25.02 -19.31
N ALA A 54 -9.99 -25.04 -20.60
CA ALA A 54 -9.83 -23.88 -21.47
C ALA A 54 -10.72 -22.70 -21.03
N VAL A 55 -11.97 -22.97 -20.63
CA VAL A 55 -12.86 -21.94 -20.06
C VAL A 55 -12.29 -21.40 -18.75
N LEU A 56 -11.83 -22.26 -17.84
CA LEU A 56 -11.23 -21.82 -16.57
C LEU A 56 -9.98 -20.97 -16.79
N GLY A 57 -9.10 -21.34 -17.72
CA GLY A 57 -7.94 -20.54 -18.10
C GLY A 57 -8.32 -19.15 -18.64
N TYR A 58 -9.37 -19.08 -19.47
CA TYR A 58 -9.90 -17.79 -19.94
C TYR A 58 -10.46 -16.93 -18.80
N VAL A 59 -11.22 -17.53 -17.88
CA VAL A 59 -11.74 -16.82 -16.69
C VAL A 59 -10.61 -16.31 -15.81
N GLN A 60 -9.53 -17.08 -15.64
CA GLN A 60 -8.36 -16.65 -14.87
C GLN A 60 -7.69 -15.41 -15.48
N GLU A 61 -7.60 -15.34 -16.81
CA GLU A 61 -6.95 -14.23 -17.52
C GLU A 61 -7.86 -12.99 -17.62
N TYR A 62 -9.14 -13.16 -17.96
CA TYR A 62 -10.06 -12.06 -18.30
C TYR A 62 -11.10 -11.75 -17.23
N ARG A 63 -11.12 -12.53 -16.13
CA ARG A 63 -12.10 -12.43 -15.02
C ARG A 63 -13.56 -12.52 -15.47
N LYS A 64 -13.87 -13.07 -16.64
CA LYS A 64 -15.25 -13.23 -17.13
C LYS A 64 -15.40 -14.54 -17.88
N LEU A 65 -16.63 -15.05 -17.96
CA LEU A 65 -16.90 -16.24 -18.78
C LEU A 65 -16.80 -15.89 -20.27
N PRO A 66 -16.29 -16.81 -21.11
CA PRO A 66 -16.28 -16.62 -22.56
C PRO A 66 -17.71 -16.65 -23.08
N ASN A 67 -18.01 -15.81 -24.07
CA ASN A 67 -19.24 -15.95 -24.87
C ASN A 67 -19.10 -17.10 -25.88
N CYS A 68 -20.17 -17.41 -26.61
CA CYS A 68 -20.18 -18.53 -27.56
C CYS A 68 -19.10 -18.46 -28.64
N ASP A 69 -18.78 -17.28 -29.17
CA ASP A 69 -17.75 -17.14 -30.20
C ASP A 69 -16.35 -17.29 -29.61
N THR A 70 -16.14 -16.75 -28.41
CA THR A 70 -14.89 -16.89 -27.67
C THR A 70 -14.63 -18.34 -27.30
N PHE A 71 -15.65 -19.07 -26.83
CA PHE A 71 -15.56 -20.50 -26.52
C PHE A 71 -15.01 -21.31 -27.70
N LYS A 72 -15.54 -21.08 -28.91
CA LYS A 72 -15.05 -21.76 -30.13
C LYS A 72 -13.59 -21.47 -30.44
N SER A 73 -13.08 -20.30 -30.05
CA SER A 73 -11.70 -19.89 -30.30
C SER A 73 -10.70 -20.41 -29.27
N ILE A 74 -11.11 -20.60 -28.01
CA ILE A 74 -10.22 -21.02 -26.91
C ILE A 74 -10.13 -22.55 -26.78
N VAL A 75 -11.14 -23.29 -27.24
CA VAL A 75 -11.18 -24.75 -27.15
C VAL A 75 -10.39 -25.38 -28.31
N ARG A 76 -9.24 -25.97 -27.99
CA ARG A 76 -8.36 -26.64 -28.98
C ARG A 76 -8.95 -27.89 -29.61
N LYS A 77 -9.80 -28.62 -28.88
CA LYS A 77 -10.50 -29.83 -29.35
C LYS A 77 -12.01 -29.60 -29.28
N PRO A 78 -12.60 -28.87 -30.24
CA PRO A 78 -14.02 -28.53 -30.21
C PRO A 78 -14.93 -29.69 -30.64
N TYR A 79 -14.35 -30.86 -30.95
CA TYR A 79 -15.07 -32.07 -31.35
C TYR A 79 -14.69 -33.24 -30.46
N ASP A 80 -15.63 -34.16 -30.31
CA ASP A 80 -15.46 -35.42 -29.59
C ASP A 80 -14.88 -36.55 -30.49
N SER A 81 -14.67 -37.75 -29.94
CA SER A 81 -14.10 -38.89 -30.68
C SER A 81 -15.02 -39.50 -31.77
N PHE A 82 -16.26 -39.02 -31.83
CA PHE A 82 -17.25 -39.33 -32.86
C PHE A 82 -17.38 -38.20 -33.89
N ASN A 83 -16.51 -37.19 -33.83
CA ASN A 83 -16.45 -36.03 -34.72
C ASN A 83 -17.69 -35.14 -34.61
N LYS A 84 -18.31 -35.10 -33.43
CA LYS A 84 -19.44 -34.23 -33.08
C LYS A 84 -18.96 -33.04 -32.27
N PRO A 85 -19.57 -31.86 -32.45
CA PRO A 85 -19.15 -30.68 -31.72
C PRO A 85 -19.44 -30.79 -30.23
N LEU A 86 -18.56 -30.23 -29.40
CA LEU A 86 -18.83 -29.96 -28.00
C LEU A 86 -19.80 -28.78 -27.89
N TRP A 87 -20.62 -28.84 -26.86
CA TRP A 87 -21.62 -27.84 -26.55
C TRP A 87 -21.24 -27.10 -25.29
N TYR A 88 -21.45 -25.78 -25.27
CA TYR A 88 -21.21 -24.92 -24.14
C TYR A 88 -22.49 -24.22 -23.72
N ILE A 89 -22.87 -24.33 -22.46
CA ILE A 89 -24.04 -23.63 -21.90
C ILE A 89 -23.54 -22.69 -20.82
N VAL A 90 -23.92 -21.42 -20.92
CA VAL A 90 -23.56 -20.37 -19.98
C VAL A 90 -24.72 -19.42 -19.76
N ASN A 91 -24.87 -18.94 -18.53
CA ASN A 91 -25.79 -17.85 -18.23
C ASN A 91 -25.07 -16.52 -18.47
N LYS A 92 -25.52 -15.74 -19.46
CA LYS A 92 -24.88 -14.44 -19.75
C LYS A 92 -25.25 -13.34 -18.75
N ASP A 93 -26.23 -13.60 -17.87
CA ASP A 93 -26.54 -12.73 -16.73
C ASP A 93 -25.59 -12.97 -15.53
N LEU A 94 -24.67 -13.95 -15.63
CA LEU A 94 -23.64 -14.12 -14.60
C LEU A 94 -22.68 -12.93 -14.68
N GLU A 95 -22.59 -12.17 -13.58
CA GLU A 95 -21.78 -10.95 -13.52
C GLU A 95 -20.31 -11.21 -13.92
N ASP A 96 -19.74 -10.27 -14.68
CA ASP A 96 -18.29 -10.23 -14.89
C ASP A 96 -17.59 -10.19 -13.53
N CYS A 97 -16.37 -10.73 -13.46
CA CYS A 97 -15.59 -11.03 -12.23
C CYS A 97 -15.98 -12.33 -11.54
N CYS A 98 -16.20 -13.36 -12.35
CA CYS A 98 -16.37 -14.73 -11.89
C CYS A 98 -17.57 -14.89 -10.92
N GLY A 99 -18.65 -14.13 -11.14
CA GLY A 99 -19.89 -14.20 -10.37
C GLY A 99 -19.79 -13.68 -8.92
N VAL A 100 -18.84 -12.79 -8.64
CA VAL A 100 -18.63 -12.17 -7.33
C VAL A 100 -19.46 -10.88 -7.22
N SER A 101 -20.42 -10.83 -6.29
CA SER A 101 -21.14 -9.61 -5.91
C SER A 101 -20.98 -9.29 -4.42
N SER A 102 -20.98 -8.01 -4.06
CA SER A 102 -20.80 -7.47 -2.70
C SER A 102 -21.90 -7.88 -1.73
N ASN A 103 -23.11 -8.13 -2.24
CA ASN A 103 -24.28 -8.45 -1.44
C ASN A 103 -24.55 -9.96 -1.32
N GLY A 104 -23.63 -10.81 -1.79
CA GLY A 104 -23.82 -12.27 -1.80
C GLY A 104 -24.97 -12.74 -2.70
N THR A 105 -25.55 -11.84 -3.51
CA THR A 105 -26.55 -12.17 -4.51
C THR A 105 -25.77 -12.51 -5.78
N ILE A 106 -25.39 -13.77 -5.91
CA ILE A 106 -24.75 -14.29 -7.10
C ILE A 106 -25.62 -13.91 -8.31
N GLY A 107 -25.01 -13.41 -9.39
CA GLY A 107 -25.70 -13.20 -10.67
C GLY A 107 -26.49 -14.44 -11.09
N LYS A 108 -27.45 -14.31 -12.00
CA LYS A 108 -28.30 -15.46 -12.32
C LYS A 108 -27.44 -16.59 -12.90
N TYR A 109 -27.58 -17.77 -12.31
CA TYR A 109 -26.76 -18.94 -12.58
C TYR A 109 -27.58 -20.03 -13.26
N LEU A 110 -26.89 -21.08 -13.70
CA LEU A 110 -27.54 -22.32 -14.13
C LEU A 110 -27.86 -23.19 -12.92
N SER A 111 -28.97 -23.91 -12.99
CA SER A 111 -29.23 -25.07 -12.13
C SER A 111 -29.21 -26.33 -13.00
N ILE A 112 -28.67 -27.43 -12.50
CA ILE A 112 -28.64 -28.72 -13.20
C ILE A 112 -29.51 -29.72 -12.44
N ARG A 113 -30.46 -30.35 -13.13
CA ARG A 113 -31.20 -31.51 -12.62
C ARG A 113 -30.65 -32.78 -13.21
N ILE A 114 -30.15 -33.66 -12.35
CA ILE A 114 -29.67 -34.99 -12.70
C ILE A 114 -30.85 -35.96 -12.56
N CYS A 115 -31.58 -36.15 -13.65
CA CYS A 115 -32.76 -36.98 -13.75
C CYS A 115 -32.40 -38.48 -13.62
N LYS A 116 -33.12 -39.19 -12.75
CA LYS A 116 -32.97 -40.64 -12.51
C LYS A 116 -33.98 -41.48 -13.29
N ASP A 117 -34.98 -40.83 -13.88
CA ASP A 117 -36.00 -41.43 -14.74
C ASP A 117 -36.24 -40.57 -16.00
N SER A 118 -36.90 -41.15 -17.00
CA SER A 118 -37.11 -40.51 -18.31
C SER A 118 -38.04 -39.30 -18.27
N THR A 119 -38.94 -39.22 -17.29
CA THR A 119 -39.85 -38.08 -17.09
C THR A 119 -39.22 -36.95 -16.26
N CYS A 120 -38.02 -37.17 -15.73
CA CYS A 120 -37.36 -36.33 -14.74
C CYS A 120 -38.25 -36.01 -13.51
N GLY A 121 -39.04 -36.99 -13.04
CA GLY A 121 -39.87 -36.88 -11.84
C GLY A 121 -39.07 -37.05 -10.55
N ASN A 122 -37.97 -37.82 -10.63
CA ASN A 122 -36.98 -38.02 -9.59
C ASN A 122 -35.62 -37.49 -10.07
N TYR A 123 -35.03 -36.54 -9.35
CA TYR A 123 -33.76 -35.91 -9.71
C TYR A 123 -32.98 -35.43 -8.49
N ASP A 124 -31.67 -35.29 -8.65
CA ASP A 124 -30.83 -34.47 -7.78
C ASP A 124 -30.63 -33.10 -8.43
N GLU A 125 -30.58 -32.01 -7.67
CA GLU A 125 -30.44 -30.65 -8.20
C GLU A 125 -29.14 -30.00 -7.70
N ILE A 126 -28.36 -29.49 -8.63
CA ILE A 126 -27.15 -28.71 -8.39
C ILE A 126 -27.44 -27.27 -8.77
N THR A 127 -27.32 -26.34 -7.82
CA THR A 127 -27.52 -24.91 -8.05
C THR A 127 -26.19 -24.17 -8.11
N GLY A 128 -26.20 -22.92 -8.60
CA GLY A 128 -24.98 -22.10 -8.65
C GLY A 128 -23.97 -22.60 -9.68
N VAL A 129 -24.43 -23.18 -10.79
CA VAL A 129 -23.55 -23.62 -11.87
C VAL A 129 -23.19 -22.42 -12.75
N ALA A 130 -21.88 -22.18 -12.92
CA ALA A 130 -21.35 -21.06 -13.72
C ALA A 130 -21.50 -21.36 -15.21
N PHE A 131 -21.09 -22.56 -15.63
CA PHE A 131 -21.20 -23.03 -17.00
C PHE A 131 -21.18 -24.56 -17.06
N MET A 132 -21.54 -25.08 -18.23
CA MET A 132 -21.56 -26.49 -18.54
C MET A 132 -20.97 -26.75 -19.93
N VAL A 133 -20.22 -27.84 -20.06
CA VAL A 133 -19.76 -28.37 -21.35
C VAL A 133 -20.30 -29.78 -21.50
N LEU A 134 -20.83 -30.09 -22.69
CA LEU A 134 -21.42 -31.39 -22.97
C LEU A 134 -21.05 -31.93 -24.36
N SER A 135 -21.06 -33.26 -24.47
CA SER A 135 -20.90 -33.98 -25.73
C SER A 135 -22.07 -34.95 -25.90
N GLY A 136 -22.62 -35.04 -27.11
CA GLY A 136 -23.69 -35.99 -27.46
C GLY A 136 -23.24 -37.46 -27.59
N GLY A 137 -22.06 -37.83 -27.08
CA GLY A 137 -21.63 -39.23 -27.06
C GLY A 137 -21.71 -39.97 -28.40
N SER A 138 -22.22 -41.21 -28.38
CA SER A 138 -22.32 -42.04 -29.58
C SER A 138 -23.57 -41.78 -30.43
N ASN A 139 -24.64 -41.19 -29.87
CA ASN A 139 -25.85 -40.79 -30.62
C ASN A 139 -25.80 -39.33 -31.12
N TYR A 140 -26.60 -38.98 -32.14
CA TYR A 140 -26.44 -37.67 -32.81
C TYR A 140 -27.10 -36.53 -32.02
N ASN A 141 -28.05 -36.83 -31.15
CA ASN A 141 -28.85 -35.89 -30.39
C ASN A 141 -28.27 -35.70 -28.98
N VAL A 142 -27.96 -34.46 -28.64
CA VAL A 142 -27.81 -34.08 -27.24
C VAL A 142 -29.17 -34.23 -26.57
N GLN A 143 -29.25 -35.08 -25.55
CA GLN A 143 -30.47 -35.40 -24.81
C GLN A 143 -30.67 -34.46 -23.60
N ALA A 144 -29.82 -33.45 -23.41
CA ALA A 144 -30.02 -32.37 -22.45
C ALA A 144 -31.21 -31.46 -22.84
N ASP A 145 -31.94 -30.95 -21.86
CA ASP A 145 -33.12 -30.07 -22.02
C ASP A 145 -32.92 -28.78 -21.21
N VAL A 146 -33.09 -27.62 -21.84
CA VAL A 146 -32.90 -26.29 -21.24
C VAL A 146 -34.27 -25.65 -21.05
N ASP A 147 -34.59 -25.21 -19.82
CA ASP A 147 -35.86 -24.61 -19.39
C ASP A 147 -37.08 -25.53 -19.30
N GLY A 148 -36.92 -26.81 -19.61
CA GLY A 148 -37.82 -27.85 -19.15
C GLY A 148 -39.17 -27.91 -19.86
N ASP A 149 -39.31 -27.24 -21.00
CA ASP A 149 -40.50 -27.24 -21.87
C ASP A 149 -40.60 -28.53 -22.73
N GLY A 150 -39.63 -29.44 -22.60
CA GLY A 150 -39.56 -30.67 -23.39
C GLY A 150 -38.91 -30.46 -24.76
N SER A 151 -38.46 -29.25 -25.09
CA SER A 151 -37.52 -28.99 -26.17
C SER A 151 -36.12 -29.36 -25.68
N HIS A 152 -35.74 -30.63 -25.89
CA HIS A 152 -34.33 -31.01 -25.90
C HIS A 152 -33.53 -30.00 -26.69
N VAL A 153 -32.30 -29.70 -26.26
CA VAL A 153 -31.40 -28.70 -26.85
C VAL A 153 -31.29 -28.95 -28.36
N SER A 154 -32.22 -28.34 -29.10
CA SER A 154 -32.39 -28.36 -30.55
C SER A 154 -32.21 -26.96 -31.11
N VAL A 155 -31.52 -26.11 -30.36
CA VAL A 155 -30.98 -24.84 -30.84
C VAL A 155 -29.82 -25.17 -31.78
N ASN A 156 -29.96 -24.79 -33.05
CA ASN A 156 -29.07 -25.03 -34.19
C ASN A 156 -27.61 -24.54 -34.02
N GLY A 157 -26.92 -24.78 -32.91
CA GLY A 157 -25.57 -24.29 -32.68
C GLY A 157 -24.85 -24.97 -31.53
N THR A 158 -23.53 -25.03 -31.60
CA THR A 158 -22.63 -25.69 -30.63
C THR A 158 -22.49 -24.95 -29.28
N CYS A 159 -23.39 -24.01 -28.98
CA CYS A 159 -23.33 -23.16 -27.79
C CYS A 159 -24.69 -22.51 -27.51
N VAL A 160 -25.02 -22.35 -26.22
CA VAL A 160 -26.27 -21.78 -25.74
C VAL A 160 -25.98 -20.74 -24.65
N GLU A 161 -26.30 -19.48 -24.94
CA GLU A 161 -26.32 -18.40 -23.95
C GLU A 161 -27.74 -18.21 -23.44
N VAL A 162 -27.94 -18.42 -22.15
CA VAL A 162 -29.25 -18.29 -21.49
C VAL A 162 -29.29 -17.06 -20.58
N ASN A 163 -30.50 -16.63 -20.24
CA ASN A 163 -30.77 -15.47 -19.39
C ASN A 163 -31.78 -15.87 -18.33
N GLY A 164 -31.85 -15.16 -17.22
CA GLY A 164 -32.80 -15.53 -16.17
C GLY A 164 -32.30 -16.71 -15.34
N ALA A 165 -33.16 -17.21 -14.45
CA ALA A 165 -32.88 -18.45 -13.75
C ALA A 165 -33.22 -19.62 -14.68
N THR A 166 -32.20 -20.30 -15.19
CA THR A 166 -32.34 -21.39 -16.16
C THR A 166 -31.95 -22.72 -15.56
N THR A 167 -32.75 -23.75 -15.82
CA THR A 167 -32.46 -25.13 -15.40
C THR A 167 -32.13 -25.99 -16.60
N VAL A 168 -31.03 -26.73 -16.53
CA VAL A 168 -30.61 -27.72 -17.52
C VAL A 168 -30.87 -29.11 -16.95
N LYS A 169 -31.59 -29.96 -17.68
CA LYS A 169 -31.79 -31.36 -17.32
C LYS A 169 -30.72 -32.22 -18.01
N VAL A 170 -30.11 -33.10 -17.24
CA VAL A 170 -29.26 -34.20 -17.71
C VAL A 170 -29.74 -35.50 -17.08
N TYR A 171 -29.43 -36.63 -17.68
CA TYR A 171 -29.91 -37.93 -17.18
C TYR A 171 -28.76 -38.78 -16.66
N SER A 172 -29.09 -39.71 -15.77
CA SER A 172 -28.13 -40.72 -15.33
C SER A 172 -27.81 -41.69 -16.49
N PRO A 173 -26.57 -42.19 -16.62
CA PRO A 173 -26.22 -43.14 -17.67
C PRO A 173 -27.17 -44.35 -17.73
N GLY A 174 -27.64 -44.70 -18.92
CA GLY A 174 -28.55 -45.83 -19.15
C GLY A 174 -30.04 -45.56 -18.92
N VAL A 175 -30.42 -44.34 -18.50
CA VAL A 175 -31.82 -43.90 -18.54
C VAL A 175 -32.27 -43.84 -19.99
N GLN A 176 -33.44 -44.40 -20.24
CA GLN A 176 -34.03 -44.56 -21.56
C GLN A 176 -34.80 -43.28 -21.92
N VAL A 177 -34.21 -42.41 -22.74
CA VAL A 177 -34.78 -41.10 -23.09
C VAL A 177 -35.07 -41.06 -24.59
N ASP A 178 -36.34 -40.98 -24.95
CA ASP A 178 -36.80 -40.80 -26.34
C ASP A 178 -36.98 -39.30 -26.61
N ALA A 179 -36.03 -38.72 -27.35
CA ALA A 179 -35.86 -37.27 -27.44
C ALA A 179 -35.91 -36.72 -28.87
N TYR A 180 -36.20 -37.56 -29.88
CA TYR A 180 -36.26 -37.09 -31.26
C TYR A 180 -37.58 -37.45 -31.92
N ALA A 181 -38.50 -36.48 -31.98
CA ALA A 181 -39.82 -36.62 -32.61
C ALA A 181 -39.79 -37.00 -34.12
N GLY A 182 -38.60 -37.01 -34.75
CA GLY A 182 -38.40 -37.31 -36.16
C GLY A 182 -37.83 -38.70 -36.47
N ASP A 183 -37.47 -39.50 -35.46
CA ASP A 183 -37.15 -40.91 -35.63
C ASP A 183 -38.25 -41.78 -35.02
N MET A 184 -38.32 -43.04 -35.41
CA MET A 184 -39.45 -43.93 -35.13
C MET A 184 -39.54 -44.37 -33.65
N ASN A 185 -39.64 -43.43 -32.70
CA ASN A 185 -39.68 -43.67 -31.25
C ASN A 185 -38.61 -44.67 -30.80
N ARG A 186 -37.37 -44.57 -31.33
CA ARG A 186 -36.31 -45.44 -30.86
C ARG A 186 -35.82 -44.90 -29.52
N VAL A 187 -36.29 -45.52 -28.45
CA VAL A 187 -35.78 -45.26 -27.11
C VAL A 187 -34.29 -45.60 -27.06
N GLU A 188 -33.45 -44.61 -26.76
CA GLU A 188 -32.01 -44.77 -26.64
C GLU A 188 -31.56 -44.57 -25.19
N GLU A 189 -30.47 -45.26 -24.83
CA GLU A 189 -29.78 -45.04 -23.56
C GLU A 189 -29.09 -43.69 -23.59
N TYR A 190 -29.27 -42.90 -22.53
CA TYR A 190 -28.51 -41.68 -22.31
C TYR A 190 -27.01 -41.98 -22.23
N ASP A 191 -26.26 -41.46 -23.21
CA ASP A 191 -24.81 -41.64 -23.33
C ASP A 191 -24.05 -40.31 -23.48
N ASP A 192 -24.73 -39.18 -23.27
CA ASP A 192 -24.13 -37.85 -23.24
C ASP A 192 -23.10 -37.73 -22.11
N ILE A 193 -22.01 -37.04 -22.42
CA ILE A 193 -20.97 -36.70 -21.45
C ILE A 193 -21.18 -35.24 -21.06
N ALA A 194 -21.63 -35.01 -19.83
CA ALA A 194 -21.89 -33.70 -19.27
C ALA A 194 -20.90 -33.39 -18.15
N LYS A 195 -20.24 -32.23 -18.24
CA LYS A 195 -19.43 -31.68 -17.14
C LYS A 195 -19.83 -30.24 -16.87
N TRP A 196 -19.90 -29.88 -15.60
CA TRP A 196 -20.24 -28.53 -15.16
C TRP A 196 -19.24 -28.04 -14.14
N VAL A 197 -19.21 -26.72 -13.97
CA VAL A 197 -18.41 -26.07 -12.93
C VAL A 197 -19.33 -25.14 -12.15
N THR A 198 -19.37 -25.31 -10.84
CA THR A 198 -20.08 -24.41 -9.93
C THR A 198 -19.30 -23.11 -9.73
N ILE A 199 -20.00 -22.06 -9.33
CA ILE A 199 -19.38 -20.75 -9.07
C ILE A 199 -18.30 -20.84 -7.98
N PRO A 200 -18.49 -21.53 -6.85
CA PRO A 200 -17.42 -21.73 -5.87
C PRO A 200 -16.20 -22.50 -6.43
N GLU A 201 -16.42 -23.53 -7.25
CA GLU A 201 -15.32 -24.27 -7.91
C GLU A 201 -14.55 -23.38 -8.89
N MET A 202 -15.26 -22.59 -9.70
CA MET A 202 -14.65 -21.61 -10.61
C MET A 202 -13.85 -20.57 -9.83
N GLN A 203 -14.43 -19.98 -8.79
CA GLN A 203 -13.78 -18.98 -7.93
C GLN A 203 -12.52 -19.53 -7.27
N SER A 204 -12.58 -20.76 -6.74
CA SER A 204 -11.43 -21.42 -6.12
C SER A 204 -10.33 -21.77 -7.13
N SER A 205 -10.68 -22.23 -8.33
CA SER A 205 -9.70 -22.63 -9.35
C SER A 205 -9.06 -21.44 -10.08
N THR A 206 -9.76 -20.31 -10.18
CA THR A 206 -9.30 -19.11 -10.92
C THR A 206 -8.81 -17.99 -10.01
N GLY A 207 -8.90 -18.16 -8.69
CA GLY A 207 -8.50 -17.14 -7.71
C GLY A 207 -9.38 -15.89 -7.75
N CYS A 208 -10.66 -16.03 -8.12
CA CYS A 208 -11.63 -14.95 -8.02
C CYS A 208 -12.26 -14.98 -6.63
N GLN A 209 -11.96 -14.00 -5.80
CA GLN A 209 -12.46 -13.86 -4.44
C GLN A 209 -13.33 -12.60 -4.32
N PRO A 210 -14.22 -12.50 -3.32
CA PRO A 210 -14.84 -11.25 -2.93
C PRO A 210 -13.82 -10.12 -2.74
N LEU A 211 -14.21 -8.90 -3.13
CA LEU A 211 -13.39 -7.71 -2.87
C LEU A 211 -13.12 -7.63 -1.36
N HIS A 212 -11.85 -7.52 -1.00
CA HIS A 212 -11.42 -7.35 0.38
C HIS A 212 -10.15 -6.50 0.45
N ILE A 213 -9.95 -5.85 1.58
CA ILE A 213 -8.76 -5.05 1.85
C ILE A 213 -7.69 -5.97 2.45
N THR A 214 -6.46 -5.89 1.92
CA THR A 214 -5.32 -6.71 2.37
C THR A 214 -4.34 -5.94 3.24
N SER A 215 -4.48 -4.61 3.32
CA SER A 215 -3.70 -3.78 4.23
C SER A 215 -3.99 -4.10 5.71
N PRO A 216 -2.99 -4.03 6.59
CA PRO A 216 -3.17 -4.26 8.02
C PRO A 216 -4.04 -3.17 8.65
N SER A 217 -4.79 -3.50 9.70
CA SER A 217 -5.62 -2.54 10.43
C SER A 217 -4.83 -1.54 11.27
N VAL A 218 -3.55 -1.82 11.54
CA VAL A 218 -2.61 -0.87 12.16
C VAL A 218 -1.51 -0.58 11.14
N LEU A 219 -1.45 0.67 10.71
CA LEU A 219 -0.50 1.17 9.72
C LEU A 219 0.81 1.63 10.41
N PRO A 220 1.91 1.81 9.67
CA PRO A 220 3.13 2.39 10.21
C PRO A 220 2.87 3.76 10.85
N PRO A 221 3.61 4.10 11.92
CA PRO A 221 3.38 5.34 12.64
C PRO A 221 3.68 6.58 11.80
N ALA A 222 2.90 7.63 12.01
CA ALA A 222 3.17 8.95 11.47
C ALA A 222 4.01 9.76 12.48
N LYS A 223 5.12 10.35 12.01
CA LYS A 223 5.97 11.23 12.84
C LYS A 223 5.59 12.68 12.58
N GLU A 224 5.38 13.44 13.63
CA GLU A 224 5.06 14.87 13.49
C GLU A 224 6.18 15.62 12.72
N GLY A 225 5.78 16.52 11.82
CA GLY A 225 6.67 17.32 10.98
C GLY A 225 7.39 16.55 9.86
N GLN A 226 7.10 15.26 9.68
CA GLN A 226 7.65 14.43 8.59
C GLN A 226 6.55 14.05 7.59
N SER A 227 6.93 13.89 6.32
CA SER A 227 6.01 13.41 5.30
C SER A 227 5.59 11.96 5.59
N TYR A 228 4.29 11.72 5.62
CA TYR A 228 3.70 10.39 5.69
C TYR A 228 3.31 9.90 4.30
N TYR A 229 3.53 8.62 4.03
CA TYR A 229 3.10 7.96 2.80
C TYR A 229 2.76 6.51 3.10
N TYR A 230 1.57 6.06 2.70
CA TYR A 230 1.17 4.66 2.76
C TYR A 230 0.21 4.32 1.61
N GLN A 231 0.40 3.17 0.97
CA GLN A 231 -0.49 2.69 -0.08
C GLN A 231 -1.40 1.59 0.48
N LEU A 232 -2.71 1.86 0.55
CA LEU A 232 -3.70 0.82 0.82
C LEU A 232 -3.77 -0.17 -0.36
N THR A 233 -4.00 -1.43 -0.03
CA THR A 233 -4.04 -2.56 -0.98
C THR A 233 -5.31 -3.36 -0.81
N SER A 234 -5.87 -3.81 -1.93
CA SER A 234 -7.08 -4.63 -1.97
C SER A 234 -6.95 -5.73 -3.03
N GLU A 235 -7.67 -6.83 -2.83
CA GLU A 235 -7.72 -7.98 -3.74
C GLU A 235 -9.16 -8.47 -3.91
N GLY A 236 -9.39 -9.29 -4.94
CA GLY A 236 -10.72 -9.77 -5.30
C GLY A 236 -11.57 -8.73 -6.05
N GLY A 237 -12.80 -9.09 -6.39
CA GLY A 237 -13.69 -8.22 -7.17
C GLY A 237 -13.15 -7.85 -8.56
N CYS A 238 -13.54 -6.67 -9.04
CA CYS A 238 -13.32 -6.18 -10.39
C CYS A 238 -12.45 -4.93 -10.47
N THR A 239 -11.29 -5.01 -11.12
CA THR A 239 -10.51 -3.80 -11.42
C THR A 239 -11.22 -2.86 -12.42
N PRO A 240 -10.92 -1.56 -12.44
CA PRO A 240 -10.10 -0.83 -11.47
C PRO A 240 -10.78 -0.70 -10.10
N TYR A 241 -9.97 -0.55 -9.06
CA TYR A 241 -10.45 -0.20 -7.72
C TYR A 241 -10.39 1.31 -7.54
N THR A 242 -11.36 1.85 -6.80
CA THR A 242 -11.45 3.25 -6.44
C THR A 242 -11.71 3.37 -4.95
N TRP A 243 -10.85 4.09 -4.24
CA TRP A 243 -10.99 4.37 -2.83
C TRP A 243 -11.81 5.63 -2.60
N GLU A 244 -12.58 5.67 -1.52
CA GLU A 244 -13.24 6.89 -1.09
C GLU A 244 -12.20 7.89 -0.58
N THR A 245 -12.23 9.11 -1.10
CA THR A 245 -11.34 10.18 -0.67
C THR A 245 -11.73 10.65 0.73
N LEU A 246 -10.75 10.77 1.63
CA LEU A 246 -10.98 11.11 3.03
C LEU A 246 -9.86 11.98 3.59
N ASP A 247 -10.23 13.06 4.29
CA ASP A 247 -9.31 13.82 5.14
C ASP A 247 -9.20 13.07 6.49
N ILE A 248 -8.11 12.33 6.69
CA ILE A 248 -7.87 11.55 7.92
C ILE A 248 -7.47 12.49 9.07
N ALA A 249 -6.68 13.52 8.74
CA ALA A 249 -6.33 14.65 9.60
C ALA A 249 -6.22 15.91 8.71
N PRO A 250 -6.13 17.14 9.25
CA PRO A 250 -6.11 18.37 8.45
C PRO A 250 -5.10 18.38 7.29
N ASP A 251 -4.01 17.63 7.42
CA ASP A 251 -2.92 17.55 6.45
C ASP A 251 -2.51 16.11 6.08
N ILE A 252 -3.38 15.12 6.35
CA ILE A 252 -3.21 13.72 5.90
C ILE A 252 -4.49 13.29 5.19
N THR A 253 -4.37 12.92 3.92
CA THR A 253 -5.50 12.59 3.06
C THR A 253 -5.32 11.22 2.41
N LEU A 254 -6.42 10.49 2.26
CA LEU A 254 -6.54 9.32 1.41
C LEU A 254 -7.07 9.75 0.03
N ASP A 255 -6.36 9.41 -1.05
CA ASP A 255 -6.79 9.65 -2.42
C ASP A 255 -7.58 8.48 -3.05
N GLU A 256 -8.10 8.69 -4.25
CA GLU A 256 -8.90 7.71 -4.99
C GLU A 256 -8.12 6.44 -5.40
N ASN A 257 -6.79 6.51 -5.42
CA ASN A 257 -5.92 5.38 -5.74
C ASN A 257 -5.55 4.56 -4.49
N GLY A 258 -6.01 4.98 -3.30
CA GLY A 258 -5.69 4.32 -2.04
C GLY A 258 -4.41 4.84 -1.39
N THR A 259 -3.86 5.96 -1.86
CA THR A 259 -2.66 6.57 -1.31
C THR A 259 -3.03 7.46 -0.14
N ILE A 260 -2.51 7.13 1.05
CA ILE A 260 -2.51 8.03 2.20
C ILE A 260 -1.22 8.84 2.12
N SER A 261 -1.33 10.16 2.05
CA SER A 261 -0.17 11.04 2.03
C SER A 261 -0.42 12.36 2.73
N GLY A 262 0.65 13.02 3.17
CA GLY A 262 0.54 14.26 3.93
C GLY A 262 1.76 14.55 4.79
N THR A 263 1.65 15.56 5.65
CA THR A 263 2.63 15.83 6.72
C THR A 263 1.85 16.06 7.99
N LEU A 264 2.08 15.22 9.01
CA LEU A 264 1.36 15.35 10.27
C LEU A 264 1.84 16.59 11.03
N ASN A 265 0.95 17.56 11.22
CA ASN A 265 1.20 18.66 12.14
C ASN A 265 1.06 18.19 13.59
N ALA A 266 1.64 18.96 14.52
CA ALA A 266 1.63 18.62 15.93
C ALA A 266 0.19 18.45 16.46
N THR A 267 -0.08 17.36 17.18
CA THR A 267 -1.42 17.00 17.67
C THR A 267 -1.37 16.39 19.06
N CYS A 268 -2.47 16.46 19.81
CA CYS A 268 -2.61 15.77 21.10
C CYS A 268 -3.08 14.32 20.96
N GLU A 269 -3.41 13.88 19.75
CA GLU A 269 -3.90 12.52 19.49
C GLU A 269 -2.73 11.55 19.36
N ASP A 270 -2.73 10.48 20.17
CA ASP A 270 -1.74 9.39 20.09
C ASP A 270 -1.99 8.45 18.88
N VAL A 271 -3.19 8.50 18.29
CA VAL A 271 -3.61 7.65 17.18
C VAL A 271 -4.63 8.37 16.28
N LEU A 272 -4.45 8.25 14.97
CA LEU A 272 -5.45 8.64 13.99
C LEU A 272 -6.28 7.41 13.62
N GLU A 273 -7.59 7.44 13.87
CA GLU A 273 -8.52 6.36 13.53
C GLU A 273 -9.45 6.78 12.38
N PHE A 274 -9.63 5.92 11.39
CA PHE A 274 -10.48 6.20 10.24
C PHE A 274 -11.02 4.92 9.60
N ASP A 275 -12.16 5.03 8.92
CA ASP A 275 -12.69 3.98 8.07
C ASP A 275 -12.38 4.31 6.60
N ALA A 276 -11.88 3.33 5.85
CA ALA A 276 -11.65 3.48 4.41
C ALA A 276 -12.45 2.44 3.62
N THR A 277 -13.12 2.90 2.57
CA THR A 277 -13.92 2.06 1.68
C THR A 277 -13.28 1.99 0.31
N VAL A 278 -13.10 0.78 -0.21
CA VAL A 278 -12.71 0.51 -1.60
C VAL A 278 -13.90 0.00 -2.38
N THR A 279 -14.10 0.53 -3.59
CA THR A 279 -15.13 0.15 -4.54
C THR A 279 -14.49 -0.42 -5.79
N ASP A 280 -15.03 -1.51 -6.33
CA ASP A 280 -14.59 -2.09 -7.59
C ASP A 280 -15.42 -1.57 -8.79
N SER A 281 -15.06 -1.93 -10.02
CA SER A 281 -15.74 -1.44 -11.23
C SER A 281 -17.18 -1.91 -11.42
N LYS A 282 -17.68 -2.83 -10.58
CA LYS A 282 -19.07 -3.30 -10.57
C LYS A 282 -19.86 -2.75 -9.38
N GLY A 283 -19.26 -1.86 -8.58
CA GLY A 283 -19.90 -1.26 -7.42
C GLY A 283 -19.89 -2.19 -6.20
N ASN A 284 -19.00 -3.19 -6.17
CA ASN A 284 -18.77 -3.95 -4.96
C ASN A 284 -17.90 -3.15 -4.01
N ASN A 285 -18.25 -3.13 -2.73
CA ASN A 285 -17.53 -2.34 -1.72
C ASN A 285 -16.95 -3.24 -0.62
N ALA A 286 -15.79 -2.84 -0.09
CA ALA A 286 -15.23 -3.38 1.14
C ALA A 286 -14.76 -2.20 2.01
N THR A 287 -15.09 -2.25 3.31
CA THR A 287 -14.71 -1.20 4.28
C THR A 287 -13.82 -1.79 5.36
N GLY A 288 -12.75 -1.07 5.72
CA GLY A 288 -11.83 -1.43 6.78
C GLY A 288 -11.64 -0.29 7.77
N HIS A 289 -11.44 -0.64 9.04
CA HIS A 289 -11.12 0.30 10.11
C HIS A 289 -9.60 0.31 10.36
N PHE A 290 -8.99 1.48 10.26
CA PHE A 290 -7.54 1.67 10.29
C PHE A 290 -7.10 2.56 11.44
N LYS A 291 -5.88 2.31 11.91
CA LYS A 291 -5.20 3.11 12.93
C LYS A 291 -3.80 3.49 12.45
N ILE A 292 -3.45 4.76 12.56
CA ILE A 292 -2.08 5.26 12.39
C ILE A 292 -1.60 5.75 13.75
N PRO A 293 -0.68 5.03 14.43
CA PRO A 293 -0.07 5.53 15.65
C PRO A 293 0.70 6.83 15.39
N VAL A 294 0.69 7.76 16.33
CA VAL A 294 1.40 9.04 16.23
C VAL A 294 2.69 8.98 17.05
N GLU A 295 3.79 9.39 16.44
CA GLU A 295 5.08 9.61 17.10
C GLU A 295 5.28 11.13 17.27
N HIS A 296 5.05 11.60 18.49
CA HIS A 296 5.16 13.02 18.84
C HIS A 296 6.60 13.52 18.87
N GLN A 297 6.82 14.77 18.47
CA GLN A 297 8.05 15.49 18.78
C GLN A 297 8.01 15.94 20.24
N PRO A 298 8.98 15.51 21.08
CA PRO A 298 8.95 15.85 22.50
C PRO A 298 9.13 17.37 22.69
N LEU A 299 8.34 17.94 23.62
CA LEU A 299 8.51 19.32 24.03
C LEU A 299 9.89 19.52 24.68
N GLU A 300 10.67 20.48 24.18
CA GLU A 300 11.98 20.83 24.71
C GLU A 300 12.17 22.34 24.80
N ILE A 301 12.88 22.80 25.84
CA ILE A 301 13.41 24.17 25.89
C ILE A 301 14.75 24.20 25.15
N ILE A 302 14.82 24.90 24.02
CA ILE A 302 15.99 24.93 23.14
C ILE A 302 17.02 26.01 23.50
N THR A 303 16.63 27.03 24.26
CA THR A 303 17.57 28.04 24.77
C THR A 303 18.60 27.38 25.70
N GLN A 304 19.87 27.36 25.32
CA GLN A 304 20.90 26.63 26.07
C GLN A 304 21.50 27.43 27.24
N PHE A 305 21.63 28.74 27.06
CA PHE A 305 22.26 29.64 28.02
C PHE A 305 21.65 31.03 27.95
N LEU A 306 21.70 31.74 29.08
CA LEU A 306 21.31 33.15 29.18
C LEU A 306 22.55 34.05 28.96
N PRO A 307 22.43 35.16 28.23
CA PRO A 307 23.48 36.16 28.14
C PRO A 307 23.84 36.74 29.52
N TYR A 308 25.06 37.26 29.65
CA TYR A 308 25.47 38.01 30.83
C TYR A 308 24.73 39.35 30.91
N GLY A 309 24.24 39.69 32.11
CA GLY A 309 23.72 41.02 32.43
C GLY A 309 24.80 41.91 33.06
N TYR A 310 24.56 43.23 33.07
CA TYR A 310 25.42 44.21 33.75
C TYR A 310 24.56 45.19 34.53
N VAL A 311 24.96 45.50 35.77
CA VAL A 311 24.28 46.51 36.59
C VAL A 311 24.15 47.83 35.81
N GLY A 312 22.95 48.44 35.85
CA GLY A 312 22.65 49.70 35.19
C GLY A 312 22.53 49.64 33.66
N SER A 313 22.72 48.48 33.04
CA SER A 313 22.56 48.29 31.59
C SER A 313 21.27 47.56 31.26
N PRO A 314 20.52 47.96 30.21
CA PRO A 314 19.35 47.21 29.76
C PRO A 314 19.69 45.76 29.41
N TYR A 315 18.85 44.84 29.86
CA TYR A 315 18.95 43.40 29.60
C TYR A 315 17.65 42.88 29.00
N SER A 316 17.75 41.98 28.04
CA SER A 316 16.61 41.25 27.49
C SER A 316 17.08 39.90 26.96
N ALA A 317 16.42 38.83 27.39
CA ALA A 317 16.62 37.48 26.88
C ALA A 317 15.26 36.76 26.80
N THR A 318 15.01 36.09 25.69
CA THR A 318 13.79 35.29 25.47
C THR A 318 14.15 33.81 25.45
N ILE A 319 13.31 33.01 26.08
CA ILE A 319 13.39 31.55 26.13
C ILE A 319 12.55 31.00 24.98
N HIS A 320 13.15 30.09 24.21
CA HIS A 320 12.48 29.42 23.11
C HIS A 320 12.29 27.93 23.45
N ALA A 321 11.19 27.37 22.96
CA ALA A 321 10.87 25.95 23.02
C ALA A 321 10.58 25.41 21.60
N SER A 322 10.65 24.09 21.44
CA SER A 322 10.30 23.36 20.23
C SER A 322 9.64 22.03 20.56
N GLY A 323 8.96 21.42 19.58
CA GLY A 323 8.20 20.18 19.78
C GLY A 323 6.93 20.41 20.58
N GLY A 324 6.16 19.36 20.85
CA GLY A 324 4.82 19.50 21.44
C GLY A 324 3.87 20.35 20.59
N VAL A 325 2.71 20.68 21.15
CA VAL A 325 1.62 21.39 20.44
C VAL A 325 1.45 22.81 20.94
N GLU A 326 1.56 23.79 20.04
CA GLU A 326 1.31 25.19 20.38
C GLU A 326 -0.14 25.46 20.80
N PRO A 327 -0.42 26.45 21.66
CA PRO A 327 0.52 27.46 22.18
C PRO A 327 1.33 26.99 23.40
N TYR A 328 2.55 27.51 23.52
CA TYR A 328 3.39 27.29 24.70
C TYR A 328 3.06 28.27 25.83
N ASN A 329 3.05 27.76 27.06
CA ASN A 329 2.90 28.55 28.28
C ASN A 329 4.15 28.42 29.15
N PHE A 330 4.85 29.53 29.35
CA PHE A 330 6.08 29.58 30.13
C PHE A 330 5.83 30.12 31.53
N THR A 331 6.46 29.47 32.51
CA THR A 331 6.50 29.92 33.90
C THR A 331 7.95 29.98 34.36
N MET A 332 8.30 31.06 35.07
CA MET A 332 9.61 31.25 35.65
C MET A 332 9.51 31.30 37.17
N THR A 333 10.42 30.63 37.85
CA THR A 333 10.55 30.61 39.31
C THR A 333 12.02 30.75 39.71
N GLY A 334 12.29 31.19 40.93
CA GLY A 334 13.66 31.44 41.42
C GLY A 334 13.90 32.91 41.75
N ASP A 335 15.15 33.24 42.04
CA ASP A 335 15.55 34.58 42.47
C ASP A 335 15.78 35.47 41.25
N CYS A 336 14.76 36.23 40.86
CA CYS A 336 14.92 37.25 39.81
C CYS A 336 15.72 38.44 40.37
N PRO A 337 16.80 38.90 39.71
CA PRO A 337 17.56 40.07 40.15
C PRO A 337 16.66 41.31 40.25
N SER A 338 16.87 42.15 41.27
CA SER A 338 16.16 43.44 41.37
C SER A 338 16.42 44.28 40.13
N GLY A 339 15.38 44.93 39.62
CA GLY A 339 15.42 45.70 38.37
C GLY A 339 15.18 44.86 37.10
N LEU A 340 15.15 43.53 37.21
CA LEU A 340 14.67 42.63 36.16
C LEU A 340 13.26 42.10 36.46
N THR A 341 12.52 41.79 35.39
CA THR A 341 11.27 41.04 35.43
C THR A 341 11.51 39.69 34.76
N CYS A 342 11.29 38.60 35.49
CA CYS A 342 11.39 37.22 35.01
C CYS A 342 9.96 36.65 34.91
N SER A 343 9.32 36.77 33.75
CA SER A 343 7.93 36.38 33.57
C SER A 343 7.66 35.89 32.14
N GLY A 344 6.75 34.93 31.99
CA GLY A 344 6.46 34.32 30.71
C GLY A 344 7.71 33.67 30.12
N ASP A 345 8.01 33.99 28.86
CA ASP A 345 9.17 33.52 28.12
C ASP A 345 10.36 34.49 28.16
N THR A 346 10.20 35.69 28.75
CA THR A 346 11.18 36.76 28.60
C THR A 346 11.66 37.28 29.95
N ILE A 347 12.98 37.41 30.08
CA ILE A 347 13.65 38.12 31.18
C ILE A 347 14.08 39.47 30.64
N SER A 348 13.59 40.57 31.23
CA SER A 348 13.93 41.91 30.76
C SER A 348 13.95 42.96 31.86
N GLY A 349 14.67 44.06 31.66
CA GLY A 349 14.75 45.17 32.61
C GLY A 349 16.14 45.79 32.64
N THR A 350 16.49 46.42 33.75
CA THR A 350 17.83 46.96 34.00
C THR A 350 18.23 46.57 35.43
N PRO A 351 19.27 45.73 35.63
CA PRO A 351 19.63 45.28 36.96
C PRO A 351 20.04 46.46 37.86
N ASP A 352 19.49 46.49 39.08
CA ASP A 352 19.74 47.55 40.04
C ASP A 352 21.16 47.50 40.61
N ASN A 353 21.64 48.61 41.17
CA ASN A 353 22.93 48.63 41.87
C ASN A 353 22.96 47.64 43.05
N GLY A 354 24.05 46.88 43.19
CA GLY A 354 24.21 45.86 44.24
C GLY A 354 23.59 44.50 43.91
N THR A 355 23.19 44.28 42.65
CA THR A 355 22.65 43.00 42.15
C THR A 355 23.68 42.17 41.39
N GLU A 356 24.97 42.52 41.44
CA GLU A 356 26.01 41.67 40.88
C GLU A 356 26.05 40.31 41.58
N GLY A 357 26.09 39.23 40.79
CA GLY A 357 26.01 37.87 41.30
C GLY A 357 25.45 36.89 40.30
N THR A 358 25.29 35.64 40.76
CA THR A 358 24.72 34.54 39.99
C THR A 358 23.36 34.19 40.54
N TYR A 359 22.37 34.13 39.65
CA TYR A 359 20.98 33.86 39.97
C TYR A 359 20.51 32.58 39.27
N LEU A 360 19.81 31.73 40.01
CA LEU A 360 19.23 30.50 39.47
C LEU A 360 17.78 30.77 39.08
N ILE A 361 17.50 30.68 37.78
CA ILE A 361 16.16 30.85 37.22
C ILE A 361 15.69 29.52 36.66
N LYS A 362 14.64 28.96 37.25
CA LYS A 362 13.99 27.75 36.77
C LYS A 362 12.85 28.12 35.84
N VAL A 363 12.94 27.65 34.59
CA VAL A 363 11.92 27.86 33.57
C VAL A 363 11.22 26.53 33.28
N THR A 364 9.90 26.54 33.33
CA THR A 364 9.03 25.44 32.93
C THR A 364 8.17 25.90 31.76
N VAL A 365 8.17 25.15 30.67
CA VAL A 365 7.24 25.32 29.55
C VAL A 365 6.23 24.19 29.55
N SER A 366 4.96 24.50 29.29
CA SER A 366 3.93 23.53 28.98
C SER A 366 3.31 23.80 27.60
N ASP A 367 2.92 22.75 26.90
CA ASP A 367 2.23 22.85 25.61
C ASP A 367 0.70 22.71 25.77
N GLN A 368 -0.05 22.74 24.66
CA GLN A 368 -1.51 22.59 24.65
C GLN A 368 -1.98 21.22 25.17
N CYS A 369 -1.17 20.18 24.99
CA CYS A 369 -1.47 18.81 25.43
C CYS A 369 -1.02 18.55 26.87
N ALA A 370 -0.61 19.59 27.60
CA ALA A 370 -0.09 19.52 28.97
C ALA A 370 1.22 18.73 29.13
N ASN A 371 1.96 18.51 28.04
CA ASN A 371 3.36 18.10 28.13
C ASN A 371 4.17 19.22 28.77
N THR A 372 5.22 18.88 29.50
CA THR A 372 6.07 19.87 30.17
C THR A 372 7.54 19.60 29.95
N ALA A 373 8.32 20.68 29.80
CA ALA A 373 9.76 20.65 29.84
C ALA A 373 10.27 21.68 30.84
N THR A 374 11.39 21.40 31.50
CA THR A 374 11.95 22.26 32.54
C THR A 374 13.45 22.39 32.36
N ARG A 375 13.98 23.60 32.52
CA ARG A 375 15.41 23.89 32.51
C ARG A 375 15.74 24.94 33.57
N GLU A 376 16.87 24.74 34.25
CA GLU A 376 17.44 25.73 35.16
C GLU A 376 18.56 26.49 34.45
N TYR A 377 18.53 27.81 34.56
CA TYR A 377 19.54 28.70 34.02
C TYR A 377 20.32 29.38 35.13
N SER A 378 21.60 29.63 34.85
CA SER A 378 22.48 30.48 35.63
C SER A 378 22.56 31.85 34.97
N LEU A 379 21.82 32.83 35.49
CA LEU A 379 21.89 34.22 35.06
C LEU A 379 22.99 34.93 35.87
N VAL A 380 24.03 35.38 35.20
CA VAL A 380 25.13 36.11 35.84
C VAL A 380 24.99 37.60 35.53
N ILE A 381 24.88 38.39 36.58
CA ILE A 381 24.90 39.85 36.56
C ILE A 381 26.30 40.31 36.98
N ASN A 382 27.00 40.94 36.05
CA ASN A 382 28.31 41.54 36.31
C ASN A 382 28.15 42.95 36.92
N PRO A 383 29.18 43.47 37.59
CA PRO A 383 29.23 44.86 38.02
C PRO A 383 28.97 45.81 36.84
N ALA A 384 28.55 47.04 37.15
CA ALA A 384 28.29 48.04 36.13
C ALA A 384 29.51 48.16 35.20
N GLY A 385 29.30 47.85 33.92
CA GLY A 385 30.31 48.14 32.91
C GLY A 385 30.61 49.62 33.00
N VAL A 386 31.89 50.01 33.07
CA VAL A 386 32.30 51.41 33.05
C VAL A 386 31.85 52.01 31.71
N GLY A 387 30.60 52.49 31.67
CA GLY A 387 30.04 53.22 30.56
C GLY A 387 30.79 54.54 30.48
N GLY A 388 31.69 54.65 29.51
CA GLY A 388 32.47 55.84 29.23
C GLY A 388 31.56 57.05 29.06
N ASN A 389 31.47 57.86 30.10
CA ASN A 389 31.10 59.25 29.97
C ASN A 389 32.27 59.95 29.25
N THR A 390 32.22 60.01 27.92
CA THR A 390 33.16 60.85 27.16
C THR A 390 32.67 62.29 27.22
N THR A 391 32.91 62.94 28.36
CA THR A 391 33.04 64.39 28.33
C THR A 391 34.29 64.69 27.51
N ASN A 392 34.09 65.16 26.28
CA ASN A 392 35.11 65.82 25.48
C ASN A 392 35.75 66.93 26.32
N ASN A 393 36.95 66.71 26.82
CA ASN A 393 37.90 67.78 27.08
C ASN A 393 39.32 67.25 26.91
N GLY A 394 40.11 67.94 26.09
CA GLY A 394 41.43 67.49 25.66
C GLY A 394 42.49 67.54 26.76
N GLY A 395 43.65 66.97 26.45
CA GLY A 395 44.86 67.09 27.26
C GLY A 395 45.61 65.76 27.32
N GLY A 396 46.75 65.71 26.63
CA GLY A 396 47.53 64.48 26.46
C GLY A 396 48.27 63.98 27.70
N GLY A 397 48.85 62.79 27.50
CA GLY A 397 49.96 62.26 28.28
C GLY A 397 49.56 61.37 29.46
N GLY A 398 49.82 60.07 29.32
CA GLY A 398 50.04 59.17 30.46
C GLY A 398 49.12 57.97 30.55
N GLY A 399 49.67 56.78 30.27
CA GLY A 399 49.30 55.47 30.83
C GLY A 399 47.81 55.15 30.96
N GLY A 400 47.17 54.73 29.87
CA GLY A 400 45.83 54.14 29.90
C GLY A 400 45.93 52.62 29.79
N ASN A 401 45.37 51.89 30.75
CA ASN A 401 45.11 50.46 30.64
C ASN A 401 44.32 50.20 29.35
N GLY A 402 44.92 49.49 28.39
CA GLY A 402 44.28 49.14 27.13
C GLY A 402 43.10 48.20 27.37
N TYR A 403 41.93 48.57 26.85
CA TYR A 403 40.76 47.69 26.77
C TYR A 403 40.66 47.15 25.34
N CYS A 404 40.61 45.82 25.16
CA CYS A 404 40.37 45.19 23.86
C CYS A 404 38.90 44.79 23.68
N LEU A 405 38.47 44.70 22.42
CA LEU A 405 37.10 44.42 21.99
C LEU A 405 36.87 42.91 21.79
N ARG A 406 35.72 42.38 22.22
CA ARG A 406 35.20 41.07 21.78
C ARG A 406 33.87 41.25 21.05
N TYR A 407 33.67 40.43 20.02
CA TYR A 407 32.47 40.41 19.18
C TYR A 407 31.53 39.27 19.57
N THR A 408 30.25 39.60 19.77
CA THR A 408 29.18 38.61 19.92
C THR A 408 28.18 38.79 18.77
N LEU A 409 27.91 37.72 18.03
CA LEU A 409 26.84 37.70 17.02
C LEU A 409 25.49 37.53 17.71
N VAL A 410 24.56 38.43 17.43
CA VAL A 410 23.17 38.34 17.92
C VAL A 410 22.23 38.41 16.71
N ASN A 411 21.22 37.53 16.68
CA ASN A 411 20.20 37.52 15.64
C ASN A 411 18.92 38.17 16.18
N LYS A 412 18.48 39.28 15.58
CA LYS A 412 17.26 40.00 15.99
C LYS A 412 16.34 40.15 14.78
N GLY A 413 15.22 39.43 14.79
CA GLY A 413 14.15 39.59 13.80
C GLY A 413 14.58 39.34 12.35
N GLY A 414 15.51 38.40 12.13
CA GLY A 414 16.03 38.09 10.80
C GLY A 414 17.25 38.90 10.36
N ASN A 415 17.64 39.95 11.12
CA ASN A 415 18.87 40.70 10.89
C ASN A 415 19.93 40.37 11.95
N ARG A 416 21.16 40.11 11.51
CA ARG A 416 22.31 39.79 12.37
C ARG A 416 23.02 41.09 12.76
N THR A 417 23.13 41.39 14.05
CA THR A 417 23.80 42.58 14.57
C THR A 417 24.96 42.16 15.49
N LEU A 418 26.10 42.85 15.38
CA LEU A 418 27.31 42.60 16.16
C LEU A 418 27.35 43.54 17.38
N GLN A 419 27.51 43.01 18.60
CA GLN A 419 27.50 43.81 19.84
C GLN A 419 28.81 43.66 20.66
N TYR A 420 29.23 44.74 21.34
CA TYR A 420 30.53 44.93 22.00
C TYR A 420 30.46 44.93 23.56
N ALA A 421 31.46 44.35 24.24
CA ALA A 421 31.62 44.39 25.72
C ALA A 421 33.11 44.35 26.18
N PHE A 422 33.40 44.92 27.37
CA PHE A 422 34.75 45.15 27.93
C PHE A 422 35.19 44.09 28.97
N SER A 423 36.49 43.70 29.02
CA SER A 423 37.08 42.91 30.12
C SER A 423 38.52 43.37 30.48
N SER A 424 39.08 42.85 31.59
CA SER A 424 40.30 43.33 32.26
C SER A 424 41.57 42.46 32.11
N SER A 425 41.60 41.47 31.21
CA SER A 425 42.84 40.75 30.86
C SER A 425 42.89 40.42 29.36
N CYS A 426 43.98 40.81 28.68
CA CYS A 426 44.15 40.65 27.22
C CYS A 426 45.56 40.18 26.87
N GLU A 427 45.66 39.29 25.86
CA GLU A 427 46.76 39.28 24.89
C GLU A 427 46.34 40.21 23.74
N GLU A 428 47.22 41.13 23.32
CA GLU A 428 46.93 42.16 22.31
C GLU A 428 46.91 41.56 20.90
N PHE A 429 45.92 41.93 20.08
CA PHE A 429 45.95 41.81 18.62
C PHE A 429 46.20 43.21 18.03
N ASP A 430 47.09 43.29 17.06
CA ASP A 430 47.63 44.55 16.55
C ASP A 430 46.67 45.17 15.51
N LYS A 431 46.79 46.48 15.26
CA LYS A 431 45.91 47.28 14.37
C LYS A 431 45.77 46.76 12.92
N ASN A 432 46.55 45.75 12.54
CA ASN A 432 46.58 45.16 11.20
C ASN A 432 45.93 43.76 11.12
N ASP A 433 45.28 43.30 12.19
CA ASP A 433 44.66 41.97 12.21
C ASP A 433 43.25 41.99 11.59
N TYR A 434 43.03 41.11 10.60
CA TYR A 434 41.75 40.88 9.95
C TYR A 434 41.08 39.67 10.59
N VAL A 435 39.82 39.79 10.99
CA VAL A 435 38.99 38.64 11.40
C VAL A 435 38.18 38.21 10.19
N ILE A 436 38.51 37.05 9.62
CA ILE A 436 37.78 36.47 8.48
C ILE A 436 36.92 35.33 9.00
N ILE A 437 35.61 35.42 8.76
CA ILE A 437 34.63 34.40 9.13
C ILE A 437 34.38 33.56 7.88
N SER A 438 34.72 32.27 7.93
CA SER A 438 34.46 31.32 6.83
C SER A 438 33.54 30.21 7.30
N PHE A 439 32.56 29.86 6.47
CA PHE A 439 31.73 28.67 6.67
C PHE A 439 32.53 27.45 6.19
N GLY A 440 33.02 26.65 7.14
CA GLY A 440 33.83 25.48 6.82
C GLY A 440 33.04 24.40 6.06
N ILE A 441 33.76 23.47 5.44
CA ILE A 441 33.23 22.28 4.74
C ILE A 441 32.38 21.34 5.61
N LEU A 442 32.36 21.55 6.94
CA LEU A 442 31.48 20.87 7.88
C LEU A 442 30.27 21.78 8.16
N ARG A 443 29.08 21.34 7.73
CA ARG A 443 27.84 22.14 7.55
C ARG A 443 27.29 22.90 8.76
N ASN A 444 27.94 22.89 9.91
CA ASN A 444 27.49 23.62 11.09
C ASN A 444 28.64 24.22 11.91
N CYS A 445 29.74 24.65 11.30
CA CYS A 445 30.85 25.25 12.06
C CYS A 445 31.30 26.58 11.47
N VAL A 446 31.67 27.50 12.36
CA VAL A 446 32.33 28.77 12.04
C VAL A 446 33.81 28.66 12.39
N ASP A 447 34.66 28.88 11.41
CA ASP A 447 36.12 28.91 11.59
C ASP A 447 36.61 30.36 11.73
N ILE A 448 37.44 30.60 12.74
CA ILE A 448 38.06 31.88 13.06
C ILE A 448 39.55 31.78 12.70
N TYR A 449 39.97 32.65 11.78
CA TYR A 449 41.36 32.72 11.31
C TYR A 449 42.04 34.00 11.78
N THR A 450 43.35 33.92 11.97
CA THR A 450 44.25 35.06 12.18
C THR A 450 45.21 35.19 10.98
N GLY A 451 45.57 36.43 10.65
CA GLY A 451 46.44 36.75 9.50
C GLY A 451 45.71 36.84 8.15
N ASN A 452 46.36 37.49 7.18
CA ASN A 452 45.81 37.68 5.84
C ASN A 452 45.61 36.34 5.10
N ASN A 453 44.55 36.24 4.30
CA ASN A 453 44.26 35.08 3.43
C ASN A 453 43.99 33.74 4.16
N CYS A 454 43.40 33.77 5.37
CA CYS A 454 42.98 32.57 6.11
C CYS A 454 44.12 31.56 6.41
N GLN A 455 45.36 32.04 6.63
CA GLN A 455 46.52 31.13 6.74
C GLN A 455 46.75 30.54 8.13
N HIS A 456 46.12 31.08 9.19
CA HIS A 456 46.22 30.52 10.53
C HIS A 456 44.84 30.33 11.17
N LEU A 457 44.33 29.10 11.17
CA LEU A 457 43.11 28.74 11.88
C LEU A 457 43.36 28.81 13.40
N GLU A 458 42.68 29.71 14.07
CA GLU A 458 42.80 29.89 15.52
C GLU A 458 41.77 29.04 16.26
N LYS A 459 40.51 29.03 15.78
CA LYS A 459 39.43 28.35 16.48
C LYS A 459 38.25 27.98 15.57
N THR A 460 37.75 26.76 15.72
CA THR A 460 36.50 26.30 15.10
C THR A 460 35.39 26.25 16.14
N VAL A 461 34.23 26.82 15.82
CA VAL A 461 33.05 26.85 16.67
C VAL A 461 31.89 26.18 15.94
N CYS A 462 31.56 24.95 16.35
CA CYS A 462 30.46 24.20 15.76
C CYS A 462 29.14 24.42 16.50
N TYR A 463 28.11 24.81 15.75
CA TYR A 463 26.70 24.78 16.16
C TYR A 463 26.04 23.48 15.67
N HIS A 464 24.85 23.14 16.14
CA HIS A 464 24.10 21.98 15.65
C HIS A 464 22.79 22.49 14.99
N ASN A 465 22.71 22.36 13.66
CA ASN A 465 21.50 22.40 12.82
C ASN A 465 20.58 23.64 12.89
N LEU A 466 21.08 24.87 12.73
CA LEU A 466 20.23 26.07 12.82
C LEU A 466 20.35 27.10 11.67
N ILE A 467 20.80 26.71 10.47
CA ILE A 467 20.79 27.63 9.32
C ILE A 467 20.25 26.93 8.07
N GLY A 468 19.07 27.35 7.61
CA GLY A 468 18.66 27.22 6.21
C GLY A 468 19.34 28.31 5.38
N VAL A 469 19.82 27.93 4.19
CA VAL A 469 20.45 28.82 3.20
C VAL A 469 19.35 29.45 2.34
N ASP A 470 19.46 30.73 1.99
CA ASP A 470 18.61 31.34 0.97
C ASP A 470 19.18 31.13 -0.45
N GLY A 471 18.36 31.49 -1.45
CA GLY A 471 18.39 30.92 -2.80
C GLY A 471 19.53 31.32 -3.75
N ASN A 472 20.49 32.16 -3.35
CA ASN A 472 21.61 32.61 -4.20
C ASN A 472 23.00 32.12 -3.76
N ASN A 473 23.14 31.59 -2.54
CA ASN A 473 24.28 30.76 -2.13
C ASN A 473 25.68 31.42 -2.32
N ASP A 474 25.83 32.71 -2.00
CA ASP A 474 27.12 33.38 -1.84
C ASP A 474 27.36 33.87 -0.39
N CYS A 475 28.63 34.11 -0.05
CA CYS A 475 29.13 34.28 1.33
C CYS A 475 29.75 35.67 1.57
N GLU A 476 29.39 36.68 0.77
CA GLU A 476 30.01 38.01 0.84
C GLU A 476 29.03 39.04 1.45
N VAL A 477 29.34 39.51 2.65
CA VAL A 477 28.67 40.68 3.26
C VAL A 477 29.74 41.68 3.66
N TRP A 478 29.52 42.94 3.34
CA TRP A 478 30.42 44.04 3.62
C TRP A 478 29.75 45.16 4.43
N TYR A 479 30.58 45.86 5.19
CA TYR A 479 30.17 46.85 6.17
C TYR A 479 30.40 48.25 5.62
N GLU A 480 29.32 49.00 5.36
CA GLU A 480 29.40 50.37 4.85
C GLU A 480 28.41 51.26 5.61
N ASN A 481 28.92 52.37 6.18
CA ASN A 481 28.12 53.39 6.88
C ASN A 481 27.21 52.88 8.01
N GLY A 482 27.65 51.85 8.73
CA GLY A 482 26.96 51.38 9.95
C GLY A 482 25.90 50.31 9.72
N ASP A 483 25.64 49.94 8.46
CA ASP A 483 24.73 48.85 8.10
C ASP A 483 25.49 47.72 7.39
N LEU A 484 25.07 46.48 7.65
CA LEU A 484 25.47 45.32 6.86
C LEU A 484 24.60 45.27 5.62
N LYS A 485 25.24 45.29 4.44
CA LYS A 485 24.52 45.17 3.17
C LYS A 485 24.91 43.88 2.45
N ASP A 486 23.85 43.19 2.03
CA ASP A 486 23.91 42.14 1.02
C ASP A 486 24.14 42.79 -0.36
N ASN A 487 24.77 42.08 -1.29
CA ASN A 487 25.15 42.64 -2.59
C ASN A 487 23.96 42.76 -3.54
#